data_AF-A0A935X8D9-F1
#
_entry.id   AF-A0A935X8D9-F1
#
_cell.length_a   1.000
_cell.length_b   1.000
_cell.length_c   1.000
_cell.angle_alpha   90.00
_cell.angle_beta   90.00
_cell.angle_gamma   90.00
#
_symmetry.space_group_name_H-M   'P 1'
#
loop_
_entity.id
_entity.type
_entity.pdbx_description
1 polymer ?
#
loop_
_entity_poly.entity_id
_entity_poly.type
_entity_poly.pdbx_seq_one_letter_code
_entity_poly.pdbx_strand_id
1 'polypeptide(L)'
;MKSILTGIVALSLILSCTTTSHAEPSGKDAVAGYVGYTGSHWSHDFGVTRGTCDRSAAAAALAEASATGPGGSGVAVLSGLDLPDADRACAAHALELARNHRTIRWKTDKGSAALTTGRDMVVGGLPCRPFVLQYKGKRILGTACQAQGGVWEIQRS
;
A
#
# COMPACT_ATOMS: atom_id res chain seq x y z
N MET A 1 46.64 -43.99 -42.32
CA MET A 1 46.22 -44.49 -40.98
C MET A 1 47.35 -44.23 -39.99
N LYS A 2 47.19 -43.24 -39.11
CA LYS A 2 47.91 -43.05 -37.83
C LYS A 2 47.32 -41.84 -37.11
N SER A 3 46.68 -42.12 -35.98
CA SER A 3 46.03 -41.17 -35.07
C SER A 3 47.04 -40.28 -34.36
N ILE A 4 46.68 -39.02 -34.10
CA ILE A 4 47.34 -38.19 -33.09
C ILE A 4 46.26 -37.55 -32.20
N LEU A 5 46.34 -37.93 -30.92
CA LEU A 5 45.64 -37.40 -29.75
C LEU A 5 46.22 -36.03 -29.37
N THR A 6 45.39 -34.99 -29.21
CA THR A 6 45.60 -33.82 -28.32
C THR A 6 44.34 -32.95 -28.44
N GLY A 7 43.68 -32.37 -27.43
CA GLY A 7 43.84 -32.26 -25.99
C GLY A 7 42.64 -31.40 -25.54
N ILE A 8 41.92 -31.85 -24.51
CA ILE A 8 40.71 -31.19 -24.01
C ILE A 8 41.10 -29.91 -23.28
N VAL A 9 40.66 -28.74 -23.77
CA VAL A 9 40.71 -27.49 -23.02
C VAL A 9 39.35 -27.33 -22.33
N ALA A 10 39.28 -27.76 -21.07
CA ALA A 10 38.16 -27.46 -20.19
C ALA A 10 38.28 -26.00 -19.74
N LEU A 11 37.55 -25.10 -20.41
CA LEU A 11 37.43 -23.71 -20.01
C LEU A 11 36.37 -23.60 -18.92
N SER A 12 36.82 -23.71 -17.67
CA SER A 12 36.02 -23.47 -16.48
C SER A 12 35.74 -21.96 -16.33
N LEU A 13 34.62 -21.50 -16.87
CA LEU A 13 34.03 -20.21 -16.51
C LEU A 13 32.95 -20.44 -15.46
N ILE A 14 33.37 -20.35 -14.21
CA ILE A 14 32.51 -20.25 -13.04
C ILE A 14 31.83 -18.89 -13.12
N LEU A 15 30.67 -18.83 -13.78
CA LEU A 15 29.80 -17.67 -13.67
C LEU A 15 29.03 -17.81 -12.36
N SER A 16 29.57 -17.19 -11.31
CA SER A 16 28.94 -17.05 -10.00
C SER A 16 27.57 -16.39 -10.19
N CYS A 17 26.52 -17.21 -10.23
CA CYS A 17 25.15 -16.75 -10.05
C CYS A 17 25.09 -16.24 -8.61
N THR A 18 25.22 -14.93 -8.41
CA THR A 18 24.85 -14.30 -7.15
C THR A 18 23.35 -14.51 -7.02
N THR A 19 22.96 -15.62 -6.40
CA THR A 19 21.61 -15.82 -5.92
C THR A 19 21.39 -14.79 -4.84
N THR A 20 20.81 -13.66 -5.20
CA THR A 20 20.15 -12.80 -4.21
C THR A 20 19.04 -13.65 -3.61
N SER A 21 19.33 -14.34 -2.51
CA SER A 21 18.32 -14.90 -1.62
C SER A 21 17.57 -13.74 -0.99
N HIS A 22 16.62 -13.17 -1.73
CA HIS A 22 15.45 -12.61 -1.08
C HIS A 22 14.71 -13.82 -0.50
N ALA A 23 14.86 -14.03 0.80
CA ALA A 23 14.09 -15.04 1.51
C ALA A 23 12.60 -14.73 1.28
N GLU A 24 11.96 -15.50 0.41
CA GLU A 24 10.51 -15.51 0.26
C GLU A 24 9.91 -15.97 1.60
N PRO A 25 9.00 -15.22 2.23
CA PRO A 25 8.20 -15.81 3.30
C PRO A 25 7.31 -16.89 2.68
N SER A 26 7.70 -18.15 2.88
CA SER A 26 6.92 -19.32 2.52
C SER A 26 5.62 -19.33 3.34
N GLY A 27 4.53 -18.90 2.70
CA GLY A 27 3.21 -18.78 3.31
C GLY A 27 2.12 -18.95 2.24
N LYS A 28 1.75 -20.21 2.03
CA LYS A 28 0.52 -20.74 1.43
C LYS A 28 -0.79 -19.93 1.64
N ASP A 29 -0.93 -18.72 1.07
CA ASP A 29 -2.19 -17.93 1.06
C ASP A 29 -2.35 -17.05 -0.20
N ALA A 30 -1.80 -17.46 -1.34
CA ALA A 30 -1.75 -16.63 -2.57
C ALA A 30 -3.11 -16.43 -3.31
N VAL A 31 -4.27 -16.49 -2.65
CA VAL A 31 -5.57 -16.33 -3.34
C VAL A 31 -6.67 -15.53 -2.61
N ALA A 32 -6.43 -15.01 -1.40
CA ALA A 32 -7.41 -14.13 -0.73
C ALA A 32 -6.89 -12.69 -0.66
N GLY A 33 -6.86 -11.99 -1.80
CA GLY A 33 -6.62 -10.54 -1.83
C GLY A 33 -7.76 -9.77 -1.14
N TYR A 34 -7.48 -8.58 -0.63
CA TYR A 34 -8.51 -7.70 -0.07
C TYR A 34 -9.16 -6.88 -1.18
N VAL A 35 -10.49 -6.86 -1.24
CA VAL A 35 -11.21 -5.98 -2.17
C VAL A 35 -11.53 -4.68 -1.45
N GLY A 36 -10.96 -3.58 -1.95
CA GLY A 36 -11.20 -2.24 -1.42
C GLY A 36 -12.49 -1.64 -1.94
N TYR A 37 -12.90 -0.55 -1.29
CA TYR A 37 -14.10 0.21 -1.63
C TYR A 37 -14.12 0.62 -3.11
N THR A 38 -12.94 0.89 -3.67
CA THR A 38 -12.79 1.28 -5.08
C THR A 38 -12.88 0.11 -6.06
N GLY A 39 -13.05 -1.11 -5.57
CA GLY A 39 -12.98 -2.36 -6.35
C GLY A 39 -11.55 -2.86 -6.58
N SER A 40 -10.52 -2.12 -6.15
CA SER A 40 -9.12 -2.55 -6.26
C SER A 40 -8.84 -3.77 -5.39
N HIS A 41 -8.04 -4.69 -5.93
CA HIS A 41 -7.51 -5.83 -5.19
C HIS A 41 -6.16 -5.48 -4.57
N TRP A 42 -6.01 -5.77 -3.29
CA TRP A 42 -4.82 -5.47 -2.49
C TRP A 42 -4.20 -6.76 -1.98
N SER A 43 -2.88 -6.87 -2.10
CA SER A 43 -2.13 -7.99 -1.52
C SER A 43 -2.02 -7.90 0.00
N HIS A 44 -2.10 -6.68 0.55
CA HIS A 44 -1.96 -6.42 1.98
C HIS A 44 -3.03 -5.44 2.48
N ASP A 45 -3.53 -5.68 3.70
CA ASP A 45 -4.41 -4.73 4.39
C ASP A 45 -3.71 -3.86 5.43
N PHE A 46 -2.45 -4.16 5.75
CA PHE A 46 -1.67 -3.53 6.82
C PHE A 46 -2.38 -3.51 8.19
N GLY A 47 -3.34 -4.41 8.41
CA GLY A 47 -4.18 -4.47 9.61
C GLY A 47 -5.42 -3.58 9.60
N VAL A 48 -5.73 -2.89 8.49
CA VAL A 48 -6.87 -1.96 8.39
C VAL A 48 -8.19 -2.67 8.68
N THR A 49 -8.37 -3.90 8.18
CA THR A 49 -9.60 -4.66 8.42
C THR A 49 -9.79 -5.04 9.90
N ARG A 50 -8.73 -4.93 10.71
CA ARG A 50 -8.74 -5.14 12.17
C ARG A 50 -8.82 -3.85 12.98
N GLY A 51 -8.78 -2.67 12.34
CA GLY A 51 -8.87 -1.36 13.01
C GLY A 51 -7.50 -0.72 13.31
N THR A 52 -6.43 -1.25 12.74
CA THR A 52 -5.06 -0.73 12.92
C THR A 52 -4.40 -0.42 11.58
N CYS A 53 -3.27 0.27 11.57
CA CYS A 53 -2.40 0.32 10.39
C CYS A 53 -0.93 0.15 10.81
N ASP A 54 -0.23 -0.79 10.18
CA ASP A 54 1.22 -0.86 10.22
C ASP A 54 1.81 0.26 9.35
N ARG A 55 2.12 1.38 10.01
CA ARG A 55 2.65 2.60 9.38
C ARG A 55 3.96 2.35 8.63
N SER A 56 4.82 1.46 9.12
CA SER A 56 6.12 1.22 8.49
C SER A 56 5.96 0.40 7.22
N ALA A 57 5.16 -0.67 7.27
CA ALA A 57 4.88 -1.50 6.11
C ALA A 57 4.14 -0.73 5.01
N ALA A 58 3.14 0.07 5.38
CA ALA A 58 2.40 0.91 4.43
C ALA A 58 3.30 1.97 3.76
N ALA A 59 4.25 2.56 4.51
CA ALA A 59 5.21 3.51 3.95
C ALA A 59 6.15 2.86 2.93
N ALA A 60 6.65 1.66 3.22
CA ALA A 60 7.51 0.92 2.30
C ALA A 60 6.76 0.59 0.99
N ALA A 61 5.52 0.12 1.11
CA ALA A 61 4.67 -0.14 -0.05
C ALA A 61 4.37 1.13 -0.87
N LEU A 62 4.24 2.30 -0.22
CA LEU A 62 4.00 3.56 -0.92
C LEU A 62 5.23 4.02 -1.71
N ALA A 63 6.43 3.83 -1.14
CA ALA A 63 7.68 4.13 -1.82
C ALA A 63 7.85 3.26 -3.08
N GLU A 64 7.49 1.98 -3.00
CA GLU A 64 7.49 1.07 -4.14
C GLU A 64 6.44 1.46 -5.20
N ALA A 65 5.19 1.71 -4.78
CA ALA A 65 4.11 2.11 -5.69
C ALA A 65 4.43 3.42 -6.45
N SER A 66 5.11 4.36 -5.79
CA SER A 66 5.53 5.62 -6.43
C SER A 66 6.48 5.41 -7.62
N ALA A 67 7.20 4.28 -7.67
CA ALA A 67 8.05 3.92 -8.82
C ALA A 67 7.25 3.33 -9.99
N THR A 68 6.06 2.77 -9.75
CA THR A 68 5.23 2.06 -10.74
C THR A 68 3.97 2.83 -11.17
N GLY A 69 3.59 3.87 -10.43
CA GLY A 69 2.38 4.67 -10.63
C GLY A 69 1.36 4.55 -9.47
N PRO A 70 0.54 5.57 -9.23
CA PRO A 70 -0.35 5.63 -8.07
C PRO A 70 -1.52 4.64 -8.17
N GLY A 71 -1.88 4.01 -7.04
CA GLY A 71 -3.05 3.13 -6.95
C GLY A 71 -2.83 1.68 -7.42
N GLY A 72 -1.58 1.25 -7.62
CA GLY A 72 -1.23 -0.16 -7.83
C GLY A 72 -1.61 -1.04 -6.62
N SER A 73 -1.54 -2.36 -6.74
CA SER A 73 -2.05 -3.33 -5.74
C SER A 73 -1.34 -3.34 -4.39
N GLY A 74 -0.26 -2.57 -4.21
CA GLY A 74 0.55 -2.51 -3.00
C GLY A 74 -0.09 -1.68 -1.88
N VAL A 75 -0.42 -0.41 -2.13
CA VAL A 75 -1.05 0.48 -1.15
C VAL A 75 -1.79 1.62 -1.83
N ALA A 76 -2.89 2.07 -1.20
CA ALA A 76 -3.65 3.22 -1.67
C ALA A 76 -2.86 4.52 -1.51
N VAL A 77 -3.18 5.51 -2.35
CA VAL A 77 -2.59 6.84 -2.33
C VAL A 77 -3.65 7.88 -2.00
N LEU A 78 -3.29 8.85 -1.17
CA LEU A 78 -4.12 10.01 -0.83
C LEU A 78 -3.37 11.29 -1.20
N SER A 79 -4.05 12.22 -1.87
CA SER A 79 -3.55 13.56 -2.20
C SER A 79 -4.41 14.66 -1.54
N GLY A 80 -3.86 15.87 -1.42
CA GLY A 80 -4.59 17.03 -0.89
C GLY A 80 -4.62 17.15 0.63
N LEU A 81 -3.85 16.31 1.35
CA LEU A 81 -3.67 16.41 2.80
C LEU A 81 -2.18 16.42 3.16
N ASP A 82 -1.75 17.45 3.91
CA ASP A 82 -0.36 17.58 4.36
C ASP A 82 -0.07 16.62 5.52
N LEU A 83 0.43 15.44 5.16
CA LEU A 83 0.85 14.37 6.07
C LEU A 83 2.17 13.78 5.56
N PRO A 84 3.06 13.33 6.46
CA PRO A 84 4.17 12.47 6.08
C PRO A 84 3.68 11.24 5.33
N ASP A 85 4.47 10.74 4.38
CA ASP A 85 4.10 9.64 3.49
C ASP A 85 3.53 8.42 4.21
N ALA A 86 4.16 8.03 5.32
CA ALA A 86 3.73 6.91 6.13
C ALA A 86 2.32 7.10 6.75
N ASP A 87 2.01 8.31 7.21
CA ASP A 87 0.69 8.65 7.77
C ASP A 87 -0.37 8.75 6.67
N ARG A 88 0.04 9.27 5.49
CA ARG A 88 -0.80 9.40 4.32
C ARG A 88 -1.16 8.04 3.72
N ALA A 89 -0.23 7.09 3.70
CA ALA A 89 -0.47 5.71 3.30
C ALA A 89 -1.51 5.03 4.19
N CYS A 90 -1.39 5.15 5.52
CA CYS A 90 -2.39 4.63 6.45
C CYS A 90 -3.76 5.29 6.25
N ALA A 91 -3.81 6.60 6.03
CA ALA A 91 -5.06 7.31 5.78
C ALA A 91 -5.72 6.85 4.46
N ALA A 92 -4.95 6.73 3.38
CA ALA A 92 -5.43 6.25 2.09
C ALA A 92 -5.96 4.82 2.18
N HIS A 93 -5.20 3.91 2.82
CA HIS A 93 -5.61 2.51 2.91
C HIS A 93 -6.79 2.31 3.85
N ALA A 94 -6.96 3.17 4.85
CA ALA A 94 -8.18 3.24 5.64
C ALA A 94 -9.40 3.65 4.78
N LEU A 95 -9.25 4.60 3.86
CA LEU A 95 -10.32 4.98 2.92
C LEU A 95 -10.67 3.84 1.94
N GLU A 96 -9.73 2.95 1.65
CA GLU A 96 -10.03 1.75 0.86
C GLU A 96 -10.75 0.65 1.65
N LEU A 97 -10.17 0.23 2.78
CA LEU A 97 -10.55 -1.06 3.40
C LEU A 97 -11.39 -0.92 4.67
N ALA A 98 -11.44 0.27 5.28
CA ALA A 98 -12.25 0.44 6.47
C ALA A 98 -13.74 0.41 6.12
N ARG A 99 -14.52 -0.37 6.87
CA ARG A 99 -15.99 -0.27 6.84
C ARG A 99 -16.43 1.11 7.33
N ASN A 100 -17.62 1.55 6.93
CA ASN A 100 -18.21 2.81 7.38
C ASN A 100 -18.25 2.89 8.90
N HIS A 101 -17.95 4.08 9.44
CA HIS A 101 -17.91 4.38 10.87
C HIS A 101 -16.84 3.61 11.66
N ARG A 102 -15.90 2.94 10.98
CA ARG A 102 -14.80 2.25 11.66
C ARG A 102 -13.61 3.18 11.82
N THR A 103 -13.07 3.20 13.03
CA THR A 103 -11.82 3.89 13.33
C THR A 103 -10.63 2.98 13.06
N ILE A 104 -9.69 3.45 12.25
CA ILE A 104 -8.38 2.86 12.00
C ILE A 104 -7.35 3.66 12.77
N ARG A 105 -6.54 3.00 13.59
CA ARG A 105 -5.54 3.65 14.45
C ARG A 105 -4.12 3.25 14.08
N TRP A 106 -3.18 4.18 14.19
CA TRP A 106 -1.75 3.88 14.03
C TRP A 106 -0.89 4.73 14.94
N LYS A 107 0.32 4.23 15.21
CA LYS A 107 1.35 4.96 15.96
C LYS A 107 2.08 5.91 15.02
N THR A 108 2.46 7.07 15.53
CA THR A 108 3.27 8.08 14.83
C THR A 108 4.51 8.37 15.66
N ASP A 109 5.49 9.08 15.07
CA ASP A 109 6.74 9.41 15.77
C ASP A 109 6.52 10.30 17.00
N LYS A 110 5.36 10.98 17.08
CA LYS A 110 4.98 11.89 18.17
C LYS A 110 3.62 11.54 18.79
N GLY A 111 3.26 10.25 18.83
CA GLY A 111 2.06 9.76 19.50
C GLY A 111 1.25 8.79 18.66
N SER A 112 -0.02 9.10 18.44
CA SER A 112 -0.91 8.26 17.63
C SER A 112 -1.80 9.11 16.73
N ALA A 113 -2.33 8.48 15.70
CA ALA A 113 -3.30 9.04 14.80
C ALA A 113 -4.43 8.04 14.59
N ALA A 114 -5.59 8.57 14.17
CA ALA A 114 -6.75 7.75 13.91
C ALA A 114 -7.63 8.37 12.82
N LEU A 115 -8.04 7.57 11.84
CA LEU A 115 -9.01 7.96 10.83
C LEU A 115 -10.29 7.18 11.04
N THR A 116 -11.43 7.87 11.10
CA THR A 116 -12.76 7.26 11.12
C THR A 116 -13.49 7.62 9.85
N THR A 117 -13.92 6.62 9.10
CA THR A 117 -14.71 6.82 7.88
C THR A 117 -16.16 7.17 8.22
N GLY A 118 -16.76 8.00 7.39
CA GLY A 118 -18.18 8.34 7.44
C GLY A 118 -19.03 7.32 6.70
N ARG A 119 -20.25 7.74 6.37
CA ARG A 119 -21.11 7.02 5.43
C ARG A 119 -20.70 7.42 4.01
N ASP A 120 -20.60 6.44 3.13
CA ASP A 120 -20.29 6.66 1.72
C ASP A 120 -21.31 7.60 1.06
N MET A 121 -20.81 8.40 0.11
CA MET A 121 -21.62 9.36 -0.63
C MET A 121 -21.12 9.47 -2.07
N VAL A 122 -21.88 10.19 -2.89
CA VAL A 122 -21.48 10.54 -4.25
C VAL A 122 -21.46 12.06 -4.37
N VAL A 123 -20.34 12.62 -4.82
CA VAL A 123 -20.17 14.07 -5.07
C VAL A 123 -19.73 14.25 -6.50
N GLY A 124 -20.47 15.03 -7.29
CA GLY A 124 -20.12 15.26 -8.70
C GLY A 124 -20.04 13.99 -9.54
N GLY A 125 -20.78 12.94 -9.18
CA GLY A 125 -20.74 11.63 -9.85
C GLY A 125 -19.60 10.71 -9.40
N LEU A 126 -18.71 11.17 -8.50
CA LEU A 126 -17.61 10.36 -7.97
C LEU A 126 -17.98 9.71 -6.63
N PRO A 127 -17.60 8.44 -6.40
CA PRO A 127 -17.68 7.82 -5.09
C PRO A 127 -16.77 8.55 -4.10
N CYS A 128 -17.32 8.94 -2.95
CA CYS A 128 -16.61 9.72 -1.95
C CYS A 128 -16.87 9.19 -0.54
N ARG A 129 -15.88 9.39 0.33
CA ARG A 129 -15.93 9.00 1.73
C ARG A 129 -15.59 10.19 2.61
N PRO A 130 -16.56 10.70 3.37
CA PRO A 130 -16.28 11.59 4.49
C PRO A 130 -15.39 10.89 5.50
N PHE A 131 -14.56 11.63 6.22
CA PHE A 131 -13.77 11.10 7.31
C PHE A 131 -13.51 12.14 8.39
N VAL A 132 -13.13 11.63 9.56
CA VAL A 132 -12.54 12.42 10.65
C VAL A 132 -11.16 11.84 10.94
N LEU A 133 -10.13 12.67 10.75
CA LEU A 133 -8.75 12.35 11.09
C LEU A 133 -8.36 13.06 12.38
N GLN A 134 -7.91 12.29 13.37
CA GLN A 134 -7.23 12.78 14.55
C GLN A 134 -5.72 12.66 14.32
N TYR A 135 -5.01 13.78 14.24
CA TYR A 135 -3.57 13.81 13.98
C TYR A 135 -2.90 14.94 14.78
N LYS A 136 -1.86 14.60 15.56
CA LYS A 136 -1.12 15.56 16.42
C LYS A 136 -2.03 16.45 17.28
N GLY A 137 -3.07 15.86 17.88
CA GLY A 137 -4.04 16.56 18.72
C GLY A 137 -5.07 17.42 17.98
N LYS A 138 -5.00 17.50 16.64
CA LYS A 138 -5.98 18.21 15.81
C LYS A 138 -7.02 17.24 15.27
N ARG A 139 -8.27 17.69 15.22
CA ARG A 139 -9.37 17.02 14.53
C ARG A 139 -9.58 17.65 13.16
N ILE A 140 -9.35 16.89 12.11
CA ILE A 140 -9.52 17.30 10.72
C ILE A 140 -10.74 16.56 10.18
N LEU A 141 -11.72 17.31 9.68
CA LEU A 141 -12.86 16.76 8.94
C LEU A 141 -12.56 16.94 7.46
N GLY A 142 -12.92 15.95 6.65
CA GLY A 142 -12.74 16.04 5.21
C GLY A 142 -13.59 15.02 4.47
N THR A 143 -13.60 15.17 3.14
CA THR A 143 -14.18 14.20 2.21
C THR A 143 -13.12 13.88 1.19
N ALA A 144 -12.84 12.59 1.00
CA ALA A 144 -11.98 12.12 -0.07
C ALA A 144 -12.84 11.47 -1.16
N CYS A 145 -12.64 11.86 -2.42
CA CYS A 145 -13.29 11.21 -3.55
C CYS A 145 -12.30 10.34 -4.31
N GLN A 146 -12.81 9.24 -4.87
CA GLN A 146 -12.04 8.34 -5.68
C GLN A 146 -11.77 8.97 -7.04
N ALA A 147 -10.50 9.23 -7.35
CA ALA A 147 -10.08 9.67 -8.69
C ALA A 147 -9.91 8.46 -9.64
N GLN A 148 -9.37 7.36 -9.13
CA GLN A 148 -9.26 6.06 -9.80
C GLN A 148 -9.09 4.94 -8.75
N GLY A 149 -8.99 3.69 -9.18
CA GLY A 149 -8.73 2.56 -8.26
C GLY A 149 -7.52 2.82 -7.38
N GLY A 150 -7.69 2.76 -6.06
CA GLY A 150 -6.60 2.99 -5.11
C GLY A 150 -6.10 4.44 -4.96
N VAL A 151 -6.74 5.43 -5.61
CA VAL A 151 -6.33 6.84 -5.54
C VAL A 151 -7.47 7.71 -5.04
N TRP A 152 -7.19 8.40 -3.93
CA TRP A 152 -8.10 9.28 -3.23
C TRP A 152 -7.61 10.72 -3.26
N GLU A 153 -8.54 11.65 -3.45
CA GLU A 153 -8.24 13.07 -3.46
C GLU A 153 -9.17 13.82 -2.50
N ILE A 154 -8.58 14.62 -1.62
CA ILE A 154 -9.36 15.52 -0.75
C ILE A 154 -10.13 16.51 -1.60
N GLN A 155 -11.45 16.53 -1.43
CA GLN A 155 -12.29 17.58 -1.98
C GLN A 155 -12.13 18.83 -1.11
N ARG A 156 -11.72 19.93 -1.74
CA ARG A 156 -11.76 21.24 -1.09
C ARG A 156 -13.21 21.74 -1.16
N SER A 157 -13.82 21.94 0.00
CA SER A 157 -15.09 22.65 0.16
C SER A 157 -14.88 24.15 0.10
#